data_AF-A0A1F3BBS9-F1
#
_entry.id   AF-A0A1F3BBS9-F1
#
_cell.length_a   1.000
_cell.length_b   1.000
_cell.length_c   1.000
_cell.angle_alpha   90.00
_cell.angle_beta   90.00
_cell.angle_gamma   90.00
#
_symmetry.space_group_name_H-M   'P 1'
#
loop_
_entity.id
_entity.type
_entity.pdbx_description
1 polymer ?
#
loop_
_entity_poly.entity_id
_entity_poly.type
_entity_poly.pdbx_seq_one_letter_code
_entity_poly.pdbx_strand_id
1 'polypeptide(L)'
;MLTIGLLLVLAGVIVLDQGVQLLTPVAEAFGLVSRVQTERSLIGPTLLTVPASNYTFLSADLKGGVEVKGSLQVVDAREAALYVMNEGNFTLWRTGRPSMVILAKPVAISYNFTITPQTTGTYYFVFDNQDATRRTVIFNLSVLESAVRLNPLVGYAGYELLTLGFVLTIIGIKTGKKREPRLLVQKGLKCKFCGAELEGDQMFCEKCGRAQK
;
A
#
# COMPACT_ATOMS: atom_id res chain seq x y z
N MET A 1 -23.68 16.75 15.15
CA MET A 1 -22.35 17.40 15.24
C MET A 1 -21.37 16.56 16.05
N LEU A 2 -21.66 16.22 17.32
CA LEU A 2 -20.76 15.39 18.14
C LEU A 2 -20.39 14.05 17.47
N THR A 3 -21.38 13.29 17.01
CA THR A 3 -21.19 11.98 16.37
C THR A 3 -20.36 12.08 15.09
N ILE A 4 -20.66 13.08 14.25
CA ILE A 4 -19.92 13.36 13.01
C ILE A 4 -18.46 13.74 13.32
N GLY A 5 -18.25 14.59 14.33
CA GLY A 5 -16.91 14.98 14.78
C GLY A 5 -16.09 13.77 15.25
N LEU A 6 -16.69 12.90 16.06
CA LEU A 6 -16.02 11.69 16.56
C LEU A 6 -15.66 10.72 15.43
N LEU A 7 -16.54 10.55 14.43
CA LEU A 7 -16.27 9.72 13.26
C LEU A 7 -15.13 10.28 12.41
N LEU A 8 -15.05 11.59 12.23
CA LEU A 8 -13.95 12.24 11.51
C LEU A 8 -12.62 12.10 12.24
N VAL A 9 -12.63 12.21 13.58
CA VAL A 9 -11.42 11.94 14.38
C VAL A 9 -10.98 10.50 14.19
N LEU A 10 -11.89 9.54 14.30
CA LEU A 10 -11.58 8.12 14.09
C LEU A 10 -11.01 7.86 12.69
N ALA A 11 -11.64 8.42 11.65
CA ALA A 11 -11.17 8.30 10.27
C ALA A 11 -9.77 8.90 10.10
N GLY A 12 -9.50 10.07 10.69
CA GLY A 12 -8.19 10.69 10.68
C GLY A 12 -7.12 9.83 11.36
N VAL A 13 -7.42 9.23 12.52
CA VAL A 13 -6.51 8.29 13.21
C VAL A 13 -6.21 7.08 12.33
N ILE A 14 -7.23 6.47 11.72
CA ILE A 14 -7.06 5.29 10.85
C ILE A 14 -6.14 5.62 9.66
N VAL A 15 -6.33 6.78 9.03
CA VAL A 15 -5.48 7.22 7.91
C VAL A 15 -4.03 7.43 8.34
N LEU A 16 -3.79 7.96 9.54
CA LEU A 16 -2.42 8.16 10.05
C LEU A 16 -1.75 6.84 10.45
N ASP A 17 -2.49 5.90 11.01
CA ASP A 17 -1.98 4.59 11.46
C ASP A 17 -1.67 3.65 10.29
N GLN A 18 -2.62 3.51 9.36
CA GLN A 18 -2.52 2.59 8.22
C GLN A 18 -1.84 3.22 6.99
N GLY A 19 -1.60 4.52 7.04
CA GLY A 19 -1.01 5.30 5.97
C GLY A 19 -2.02 5.82 4.94
N VAL A 20 -1.62 6.87 4.22
CA VAL A 20 -2.45 7.58 3.23
C VAL A 20 -2.80 6.74 1.99
N GLN A 21 -2.20 5.55 1.84
CA GLN A 21 -2.48 4.61 0.76
C GLN A 21 -3.92 4.04 0.84
N LEU A 22 -4.55 4.03 2.03
CA LEU A 22 -5.97 3.71 2.16
C LEU A 22 -6.88 4.69 1.38
N LEU A 23 -6.40 5.90 1.13
CA LEU A 23 -7.15 6.91 0.38
C LEU A 23 -6.95 6.79 -1.14
N THR A 24 -6.10 5.88 -1.63
CA THR A 24 -5.87 5.69 -3.07
C THR A 24 -7.13 5.55 -3.91
N PRO A 25 -8.12 4.68 -3.59
CA PRO A 25 -9.33 4.55 -4.43
C PRO A 25 -10.15 5.84 -4.48
N VAL A 26 -10.21 6.58 -3.36
CA VAL A 26 -10.90 7.87 -3.30
C VAL A 26 -10.12 8.92 -4.08
N ALA A 27 -8.81 9.01 -3.86
CA ALA A 27 -7.93 9.95 -4.55
C ALA A 27 -7.93 9.72 -6.07
N GLU A 28 -8.02 8.47 -6.54
CA GLU A 28 -8.13 8.13 -7.96
C GLU A 28 -9.44 8.66 -8.56
N ALA A 29 -10.56 8.52 -7.85
CA ALA A 29 -11.86 9.05 -8.28
C ALA A 29 -11.86 10.59 -8.43
N PHE A 30 -11.01 11.29 -7.66
CA PHE A 30 -10.86 12.76 -7.72
C PHE A 30 -9.67 13.22 -8.57
N GLY A 31 -8.98 12.31 -9.28
CA GLY A 31 -7.82 12.67 -10.12
C GLY A 31 -6.60 13.16 -9.32
N LEU A 32 -6.52 12.82 -8.03
CA LEU A 32 -5.43 13.17 -7.12
C LEU A 32 -4.33 12.09 -7.07
N VAL A 33 -4.39 11.13 -8.00
CA VAL A 33 -3.38 10.09 -8.20
C VAL A 33 -2.63 10.38 -9.50
N SER A 34 -1.30 10.42 -9.40
CA SER A 34 -0.42 10.32 -10.56
C SER A 34 0.21 8.94 -10.59
N ARG A 35 0.25 8.32 -11.77
CA ARG A 35 1.03 7.08 -11.98
C ARG A 35 2.37 7.50 -12.55
N VAL A 36 3.43 7.30 -11.76
CA VAL A 36 4.80 7.51 -12.21
C VAL A 36 5.45 6.17 -12.44
N GLN A 37 6.15 6.04 -13.56
CA GLN A 37 7.01 4.89 -13.80
C GLN A 37 8.26 5.06 -12.95
N THR A 38 8.47 4.16 -12.01
CA THR A 38 9.69 4.07 -11.22
C THR A 38 10.49 2.86 -11.66
N GLU A 39 11.76 3.08 -11.95
CA GLU A 39 12.68 2.01 -12.27
C GLU A 39 13.26 1.43 -10.98
N ARG A 40 13.03 0.14 -10.76
CA ARG A 40 13.57 -0.60 -9.62
C ARG A 40 14.62 -1.59 -10.11
N SER A 41 15.81 -1.56 -9.54
CA SER A 41 16.85 -2.54 -9.86
C SER A 41 16.48 -3.92 -9.31
N LEU A 42 16.48 -4.93 -10.18
CA LEU A 42 16.37 -6.35 -9.84
C LEU A 42 17.76 -6.97 -9.67
N ILE A 43 18.67 -6.60 -10.57
CA ILE A 43 20.09 -6.97 -10.54
C ILE A 43 20.87 -5.68 -10.71
N GLY A 44 21.61 -5.28 -9.68
CA GLY A 44 22.53 -4.15 -9.77
C GLY A 44 23.67 -4.43 -10.76
N PRO A 45 24.46 -3.42 -11.15
CA PRO A 45 25.62 -3.62 -12.01
C PRO A 45 26.54 -4.71 -11.45
N THR A 46 26.55 -5.86 -12.12
CA THR A 46 27.24 -7.08 -11.66
C THR A 46 28.31 -7.43 -12.67
N LEU A 47 29.55 -7.57 -12.19
CA LEU A 47 30.68 -8.00 -13.01
C LEU A 47 30.81 -9.53 -12.95
N LEU A 48 30.77 -10.19 -14.10
CA LEU A 48 30.78 -11.64 -14.25
C LEU A 48 31.88 -12.07 -15.19
N THR A 49 32.52 -13.19 -14.88
CA THR A 49 33.44 -13.86 -15.82
C THR A 49 32.69 -14.94 -16.59
N VAL A 50 32.74 -14.88 -17.91
CA VAL A 50 32.28 -15.93 -18.83
C VAL A 50 33.50 -16.75 -19.23
N PRO A 51 33.56 -18.06 -18.91
CA PRO A 51 34.72 -18.88 -19.25
C PRO A 51 34.92 -19.00 -20.77
N ALA A 52 36.10 -19.45 -21.19
CA ALA A 52 36.37 -19.76 -22.60
C ALA A 52 35.52 -20.96 -23.06
N SER A 53 34.98 -20.88 -24.28
CA SER A 53 34.16 -21.92 -24.92
C SER A 53 33.04 -22.45 -24.01
N ASN A 54 32.42 -21.56 -23.22
CA ASN A 54 31.39 -21.92 -22.25
C ASN A 54 30.50 -20.70 -21.95
N TYR A 55 29.48 -20.91 -21.13
CA TYR A 55 28.53 -19.88 -20.71
C TYR A 55 28.53 -19.68 -19.19
N THR A 56 27.95 -18.56 -18.77
CA THR A 56 27.51 -18.28 -17.40
C THR A 56 26.12 -17.67 -17.43
N PHE A 57 25.43 -17.60 -16.30
CA PHE A 57 24.08 -17.05 -16.27
C PHE A 57 23.76 -16.37 -14.95
N LEU A 58 22.81 -15.44 -15.01
CA LEU A 58 22.08 -14.90 -13.87
C LEU A 58 20.61 -15.25 -14.00
N SER A 59 19.89 -15.22 -12.88
CA SER A 59 18.45 -15.43 -12.86
C SER A 59 17.73 -14.35 -12.05
N ALA A 60 16.52 -14.01 -12.47
CA ALA A 60 15.62 -13.15 -11.72
C ALA A 60 14.17 -13.62 -11.88
N ASP A 61 13.37 -13.42 -10.83
CA ASP A 61 11.93 -13.63 -10.90
C ASP A 61 11.26 -12.41 -11.52
N LEU A 62 10.63 -12.61 -12.67
CA LEU A 62 9.97 -11.55 -13.42
C LEU A 62 8.46 -11.74 -13.39
N LYS A 63 7.73 -10.62 -13.37
CA LYS A 63 6.27 -10.60 -13.48
C LYS A 63 5.84 -10.55 -14.93
N GLY A 64 4.84 -11.35 -15.29
CA GLY A 64 4.21 -11.30 -16.60
C GLY A 64 3.56 -9.93 -16.87
N GLY A 65 3.71 -9.42 -18.09
CA GLY A 65 3.15 -8.13 -18.53
C GLY A 65 3.87 -6.89 -18.01
N VAL A 66 4.94 -7.04 -17.22
CA VAL A 66 5.72 -5.92 -16.68
C VAL A 66 6.98 -5.71 -17.52
N GLU A 67 7.25 -4.47 -17.91
CA GLU A 67 8.42 -4.13 -18.70
C GLU A 67 9.70 -4.25 -17.87
N VAL A 68 10.70 -4.95 -18.42
CA VAL A 68 12.01 -5.18 -17.82
C VAL A 68 13.07 -4.62 -18.77
N LYS A 69 14.00 -3.84 -18.22
CA LYS A 69 15.13 -3.26 -18.94
C LYS A 69 16.42 -3.87 -18.43
N GLY A 70 17.39 -4.05 -19.31
CA GLY A 70 18.71 -4.47 -18.90
C GLY A 70 19.79 -3.96 -19.85
N SER A 71 21.02 -3.95 -19.36
CA SER A 71 22.19 -3.68 -20.16
C SER A 71 23.24 -4.74 -19.97
N LEU A 72 23.95 -5.01 -21.07
CA LEU A 72 25.14 -5.83 -21.13
C LEU A 72 26.28 -4.96 -21.66
N GLN A 73 27.44 -5.03 -21.01
CA GLN A 73 28.69 -4.49 -21.52
C GLN A 73 29.80 -5.52 -21.35
N VAL A 74 30.49 -5.87 -22.42
CA VAL A 74 31.64 -6.77 -22.39
C VAL A 74 32.90 -5.93 -22.19
N VAL A 75 33.69 -6.32 -21.19
CA VAL A 75 34.99 -5.71 -20.89
C VAL A 75 35.98 -6.04 -22.01
N ASP A 76 36.90 -5.12 -22.29
CA ASP A 76 37.92 -5.21 -23.34
C ASP A 76 37.38 -5.19 -24.80
N ALA A 77 36.16 -4.68 -25.00
CA ALA A 77 35.53 -4.48 -26.31
C ALA A 77 35.43 -5.75 -27.18
N ARG A 78 35.38 -6.92 -26.54
CA ARG A 78 35.19 -8.21 -27.22
C ARG A 78 33.74 -8.61 -27.25
N GLU A 79 33.42 -9.58 -28.10
CA GLU A 79 32.04 -10.04 -28.30
C GLU A 79 31.67 -11.14 -27.30
N ALA A 80 30.43 -11.11 -26.83
CA ALA A 80 29.76 -12.21 -26.13
C ALA A 80 28.30 -12.30 -26.59
N ALA A 81 27.71 -13.47 -26.46
CA ALA A 81 26.29 -13.68 -26.76
C ALA A 81 25.44 -13.46 -25.50
N LEU A 82 24.24 -12.91 -25.68
CA LEU A 82 23.20 -12.80 -24.66
C LEU A 82 21.95 -13.53 -25.11
N TYR A 83 21.46 -14.44 -24.26
CA TYR A 83 20.18 -15.10 -24.44
C TYR A 83 19.30 -14.93 -23.21
N VAL A 84 18.02 -14.65 -23.42
CA VAL A 84 17.03 -14.58 -22.34
C VAL A 84 15.95 -15.63 -22.54
N MET A 85 15.72 -16.44 -21.51
CA MET A 85 14.78 -17.57 -21.54
C MET A 85 14.05 -17.68 -20.20
N ASN A 86 12.84 -18.24 -20.21
CA ASN A 86 12.23 -18.71 -18.96
C ASN A 86 12.87 -20.05 -18.53
N GLU A 87 12.58 -20.50 -17.32
CA GLU A 87 13.14 -21.74 -16.75
C GLU A 87 12.97 -22.99 -17.65
N GLY A 88 11.78 -23.19 -18.20
CA GLY A 88 11.48 -24.33 -19.07
C GLY A 88 12.35 -24.33 -20.34
N ASN A 89 12.42 -23.19 -21.02
CA ASN A 89 13.24 -23.05 -22.24
C ASN A 89 14.74 -23.10 -21.93
N PHE A 90 15.19 -22.51 -20.83
CA PHE A 90 16.59 -22.60 -20.41
C PHE A 90 17.01 -24.06 -20.13
N THR A 91 16.14 -24.85 -19.52
CA THR A 91 16.40 -26.28 -19.29
C THR A 91 16.51 -27.05 -20.59
N LEU A 92 15.64 -26.79 -21.57
CA LEU A 92 15.75 -27.38 -22.90
C LEU A 92 17.06 -26.96 -23.59
N TRP A 93 17.37 -25.67 -23.60
CA TRP A 93 18.57 -25.10 -24.21
C TRP A 93 19.86 -25.73 -23.67
N ARG A 94 20.00 -25.85 -22.34
CA ARG A 94 21.16 -26.48 -21.70
C ARG A 94 21.37 -27.94 -22.09
N THR A 95 20.29 -28.64 -22.43
CA THR A 95 20.34 -30.04 -22.88
C THR A 95 20.50 -30.18 -24.40
N GLY A 96 20.72 -29.08 -25.12
CA GLY A 96 20.85 -29.06 -26.58
C GLY A 96 19.54 -29.31 -27.32
N ARG A 97 18.40 -29.22 -26.63
CA ARG A 97 17.08 -29.38 -27.23
C ARG A 97 16.60 -28.04 -27.81
N PRO A 98 15.78 -28.05 -28.88
CA PRO A 98 15.14 -26.85 -29.37
C PRO A 98 14.33 -26.16 -28.26
N SER A 99 14.56 -24.86 -28.10
CA SER A 99 13.95 -24.03 -27.06
C SER A 99 13.58 -22.67 -27.62
N MET A 100 12.53 -22.05 -27.09
CA MET A 100 12.18 -20.68 -27.45
C MET A 100 13.06 -19.69 -26.69
N VAL A 101 13.74 -18.81 -27.42
CA VAL A 101 14.54 -17.73 -26.84
C VAL A 101 13.78 -16.43 -26.99
N ILE A 102 13.60 -15.72 -25.87
CA ILE A 102 12.81 -14.48 -25.82
C ILE A 102 13.61 -13.32 -26.39
N LEU A 103 14.91 -13.30 -26.07
CA LEU A 103 15.86 -12.36 -26.64
C LEU A 103 17.13 -13.11 -27.00
N ALA A 104 17.54 -13.01 -28.25
CA ALA A 104 18.77 -13.60 -28.75
C ALA A 104 19.65 -12.52 -29.37
N LYS A 105 20.79 -12.26 -28.74
CA LYS A 105 21.81 -11.35 -29.26
C LYS A 105 23.14 -12.11 -29.33
N PRO A 106 23.44 -12.79 -30.44
CA PRO A 106 24.60 -13.69 -30.56
C PRO A 106 25.95 -12.96 -30.57
N VAL A 107 25.96 -11.66 -30.87
CA VAL A 107 27.15 -10.83 -30.92
C VAL A 107 26.85 -9.48 -30.25
N ALA A 108 27.43 -9.26 -29.07
CA ALA A 108 27.30 -8.02 -28.32
C ALA A 108 28.63 -7.60 -27.68
N ILE A 109 29.01 -6.34 -27.87
CA ILE A 109 30.05 -5.66 -27.08
C ILE A 109 29.39 -4.77 -26.03
N SER A 110 28.32 -4.06 -26.42
CA SER A 110 27.44 -3.32 -25.53
C SER A 110 26.02 -3.43 -26.09
N TYR A 111 25.04 -3.68 -25.23
CA TYR A 111 23.67 -3.86 -25.65
C TYR A 111 22.68 -3.55 -24.53
N ASN A 112 21.78 -2.61 -24.80
CA ASN A 112 20.62 -2.32 -23.97
C ASN A 112 19.40 -3.02 -24.57
N PHE A 113 18.58 -3.61 -23.72
CA PHE A 113 17.37 -4.29 -24.15
C PHE A 113 16.19 -3.99 -23.24
N THR A 114 15.01 -4.21 -23.80
CA THR A 114 13.74 -4.18 -23.11
C THR A 114 12.98 -5.45 -23.47
N ILE A 115 12.44 -6.15 -22.47
CA ILE A 115 11.58 -7.31 -22.66
C ILE A 115 10.33 -7.17 -21.78
N THR A 116 9.24 -7.77 -22.24
CA THR A 116 8.01 -7.91 -21.46
C THR A 116 7.70 -9.39 -21.33
N PRO A 117 8.03 -10.03 -20.18
CA PRO A 117 7.72 -11.42 -19.92
C PRO A 117 6.22 -11.71 -20.14
N GLN A 118 5.87 -12.79 -20.82
CA GLN A 118 4.46 -13.17 -21.00
C GLN A 118 3.86 -13.82 -19.76
N THR A 119 4.69 -14.49 -18.96
CA THR A 119 4.29 -15.27 -17.78
C THR A 119 5.14 -14.87 -16.60
N THR A 120 4.57 -14.89 -15.40
CA THR A 120 5.35 -14.73 -14.16
C THR A 120 6.17 -15.98 -13.88
N GLY A 121 7.45 -15.82 -13.54
CA GLY A 121 8.33 -16.94 -13.19
C GLY A 121 9.81 -16.56 -13.20
N THR A 122 10.68 -17.55 -13.09
CA THR A 122 12.13 -17.35 -13.13
C THR A 122 12.64 -17.29 -14.58
N TYR A 123 13.39 -16.23 -14.87
CA TYR A 123 14.03 -16.00 -16.16
C TYR A 123 15.55 -16.04 -16.00
N TYR A 124 16.20 -16.57 -17.02
CA TYR A 124 17.64 -16.78 -17.09
C TYR A 124 18.24 -15.87 -18.16
N PHE A 125 19.28 -15.15 -17.78
CA PHE A 125 20.09 -14.28 -18.62
C PHE A 125 21.42 -14.98 -18.83
N VAL A 126 21.57 -15.61 -19.99
CA VAL A 126 22.70 -16.47 -20.33
C VAL A 126 23.70 -15.67 -21.14
N PHE A 127 24.93 -15.63 -20.66
CA PHE A 127 26.08 -15.02 -21.34
C PHE A 127 26.93 -16.15 -21.88
N ASP A 128 26.99 -16.29 -23.20
CA ASP A 128 27.70 -17.38 -23.86
C ASP A 128 28.93 -16.85 -24.59
N ASN A 129 30.02 -17.60 -24.50
CA ASN A 129 31.31 -17.24 -25.06
C ASN A 129 31.89 -18.44 -25.80
N GLN A 130 31.80 -18.40 -27.13
CA GLN A 130 32.33 -19.45 -28.00
C GLN A 130 33.84 -19.30 -28.24
N ASP A 131 34.46 -18.19 -27.82
CA ASP A 131 35.90 -17.95 -28.01
C ASP A 131 36.77 -18.72 -27.02
N ALA A 132 38.01 -19.01 -27.44
CA ALA A 132 39.02 -19.70 -26.65
C ALA A 132 39.59 -18.88 -25.47
N THR A 133 39.12 -17.65 -25.26
CA THR A 133 39.57 -16.78 -24.17
C THR A 133 38.38 -16.33 -23.35
N ARG A 134 38.54 -16.26 -22.03
CA ARG A 134 37.49 -15.78 -21.12
C ARG A 134 37.04 -14.36 -21.48
N ARG A 135 35.81 -14.03 -21.12
CA ARG A 135 35.23 -12.68 -21.21
C ARG A 135 34.84 -12.22 -19.82
N THR A 136 34.83 -10.91 -19.62
CA THR A 136 34.20 -10.32 -18.44
C THR A 136 33.05 -9.46 -18.93
N VAL A 137 31.91 -9.56 -18.28
CA VAL A 137 30.71 -8.79 -18.64
C VAL A 137 30.19 -8.04 -17.43
N ILE A 138 29.68 -6.84 -17.66
CA ILE A 138 28.92 -6.05 -16.70
C ILE A 138 27.47 -6.14 -17.12
N PHE A 139 26.62 -6.60 -16.22
CA PHE A 139 25.20 -6.76 -16.47
C PHE A 139 24.38 -6.05 -15.41
N ASN A 140 23.29 -5.42 -15.82
CA ASN A 140 22.27 -4.92 -14.90
C ASN A 140 20.87 -5.27 -15.42
N LEU A 141 19.92 -5.29 -14.49
CA LEU A 141 18.52 -5.54 -14.77
C LEU A 141 17.66 -4.66 -13.87
N SER A 142 16.65 -4.03 -14.46
CA SER A 142 15.67 -3.23 -13.78
C SER A 142 14.27 -3.52 -14.30
N VAL A 143 13.28 -3.25 -13.48
CA VAL A 143 11.87 -3.36 -13.81
C VAL A 143 11.24 -1.97 -13.77
N LEU A 144 10.40 -1.67 -14.76
CA LEU A 144 9.56 -0.48 -14.74
C LEU A 144 8.28 -0.81 -13.97
N GLU A 145 8.20 -0.34 -12.72
CA GLU A 145 6.99 -0.47 -11.92
C GLU A 145 6.20 0.84 -11.95
N SER A 146 4.90 0.75 -12.23
CA SER A 146 4.00 1.88 -12.08
C SER A 146 3.74 2.12 -10.60
N ALA A 147 4.42 3.12 -10.03
CA ALA A 147 4.15 3.58 -8.68
C ALA A 147 2.99 4.58 -8.69
N VAL A 148 2.03 4.37 -7.78
CA VAL A 148 0.97 5.31 -7.47
C VAL A 148 1.57 6.40 -6.58
N ARG A 149 1.71 7.62 -7.11
CA ARG A 149 1.99 8.81 -6.31
C ARG A 149 0.71 9.57 -6.04
N LEU A 150 0.37 9.65 -4.76
CA LEU A 150 -0.69 10.50 -4.26
C LEU A 150 -0.23 11.96 -4.33
N ASN A 151 -1.17 12.86 -4.66
CA ASN A 151 -0.93 14.30 -4.57
C ASN A 151 -0.50 14.65 -3.13
N PRO A 152 0.50 15.55 -2.94
CA PRO A 152 0.91 16.02 -1.62
C PRO A 152 -0.24 16.43 -0.70
N LEU A 153 -1.33 16.99 -1.26
CA LEU A 153 -2.55 17.34 -0.53
C LEU A 153 -3.18 16.14 0.19
N VAL A 154 -3.22 14.96 -0.46
CA VAL A 154 -3.74 13.71 0.14
C VAL A 154 -2.82 13.24 1.28
N GLY A 155 -1.53 13.58 1.21
CA GLY A 155 -0.57 13.34 2.29
C GLY A 155 -0.97 13.96 3.64
N TYR A 156 -1.74 15.05 3.62
CA TYR A 156 -2.20 15.75 4.82
C TYR A 156 -3.64 15.42 5.22
N ALA A 157 -4.36 14.60 4.45
CA ALA A 157 -5.79 14.33 4.66
C ALA A 157 -6.10 13.76 6.05
N GLY A 158 -5.21 12.94 6.63
CA GLY A 158 -5.37 12.43 8.00
C GLY A 158 -5.38 13.55 9.04
N TYR A 159 -4.50 14.55 8.90
CA TYR A 159 -4.46 15.73 9.76
C TYR A 159 -5.66 16.65 9.54
N GLU A 160 -6.12 16.82 8.29
CA GLU A 160 -7.32 17.61 7.98
C GLU A 160 -8.58 16.99 8.59
N LEU A 161 -8.74 15.66 8.50
CA LEU A 161 -9.85 14.93 9.11
C LEU A 161 -9.83 15.05 10.64
N LEU A 162 -8.66 14.92 11.27
CA LEU A 162 -8.50 15.10 12.71
C LEU A 162 -8.89 16.52 13.15
N THR A 163 -8.33 17.54 12.52
CA THR A 163 -8.57 18.94 12.90
C THR A 163 -10.04 19.31 12.75
N LEU A 164 -10.67 18.96 11.63
CA LEU A 164 -12.10 19.18 11.41
C LEU A 164 -12.96 18.39 12.43
N GLY A 165 -12.59 17.14 12.69
CA GLY A 165 -13.26 16.28 13.66
C GLY A 165 -13.22 16.83 15.08
N PHE A 166 -12.06 17.33 15.54
CA PHE A 166 -11.91 17.98 16.84
C PHE A 166 -12.78 19.24 16.96
N VAL A 167 -12.76 20.11 15.95
CA VAL A 167 -13.57 21.34 15.94
C VAL A 167 -15.06 21.01 16.05
N LEU A 168 -15.55 20.07 15.24
CA LEU A 168 -16.96 19.65 15.27
C LEU A 168 -17.36 18.97 16.57
N THR A 169 -16.44 18.21 17.19
CA THR A 169 -16.65 17.58 18.49
C THR A 169 -16.81 18.65 19.58
N ILE A 170 -15.90 19.64 19.64
CA ILE A 170 -15.97 20.74 20.61
C ILE A 170 -17.27 21.54 20.44
N ILE A 171 -17.65 21.87 19.21
CA ILE A 171 -18.92 22.55 18.92
C ILE A 171 -20.10 21.67 19.37
N GLY A 172 -20.06 20.37 19.07
CA GLY A 172 -21.08 19.41 19.47
C GLY A 172 -21.26 19.30 20.99
N ILE A 173 -20.16 19.37 21.76
CA ILE A 173 -20.20 19.40 23.22
C ILE A 173 -20.77 20.72 23.73
N LYS A 174 -20.32 21.87 23.20
CA LYS A 174 -20.80 23.20 23.63
C LYS A 174 -22.26 23.46 23.29
N THR A 175 -22.72 22.99 22.14
CA THR A 175 -24.10 23.19 21.65
C THR A 175 -25.03 22.04 22.00
N GLY A 176 -24.48 20.91 22.47
CA GLY A 176 -25.23 19.78 22.99
C GLY A 176 -26.02 20.23 24.20
N LYS A 177 -27.31 20.50 24.01
CA LYS A 177 -28.27 20.79 25.09
C LYS A 177 -28.03 19.77 26.20
N LYS A 178 -27.59 20.23 27.36
CA LYS A 178 -27.75 19.50 28.61
C LYS A 178 -29.24 19.21 28.71
N ARG A 179 -29.66 18.00 28.37
CA ARG A 179 -30.93 17.49 28.87
C ARG A 179 -30.70 17.34 30.36
N GLU A 180 -30.95 18.42 31.09
CA GLU A 180 -31.12 18.32 32.53
C GLU A 180 -32.14 17.21 32.74
N PRO A 181 -31.82 16.14 33.49
CA PRO A 181 -32.87 15.27 33.97
C PRO A 181 -33.82 16.18 34.74
N ARG A 182 -35.07 16.30 34.26
CA ARG A 182 -36.16 16.85 35.06
C ARG A 182 -36.40 15.88 36.23
N LEU A 183 -35.47 15.85 37.18
CA LEU A 183 -35.79 15.51 38.55
C LEU A 183 -36.63 16.68 39.03
N LEU A 184 -37.95 16.56 38.83
CA LEU A 184 -38.93 17.29 39.62
C LEU A 184 -38.70 16.85 41.07
N VAL A 185 -37.73 17.49 41.73
CA VAL A 185 -37.65 17.52 43.17
C VAL A 185 -38.86 18.34 43.60
N GLN A 186 -40.03 17.70 43.71
CA GLN A 186 -41.15 18.23 44.46
C GLN A 186 -40.72 18.26 45.93
N LYS A 187 -40.07 19.36 46.32
CA LYS A 187 -39.80 19.66 47.72
C LYS A 187 -41.15 19.87 48.42
N GLY A 188 -41.46 18.98 49.36
CA GLY A 188 -42.34 19.24 50.49
C GLY A 188 -43.83 19.20 50.21
N LEU A 189 -44.35 18.13 49.59
CA LEU A 189 -45.78 17.85 49.64
C LEU A 189 -46.14 17.50 51.09
N LYS A 190 -47.02 18.26 51.73
CA LYS A 190 -47.49 17.98 53.11
C LYS A 190 -48.89 17.37 53.07
N CYS A 191 -49.12 16.39 53.93
CA CYS A 191 -50.44 15.80 54.11
C CYS A 191 -51.46 16.85 54.52
N LYS A 192 -52.56 16.96 53.78
CA LYS A 192 -53.63 17.96 54.03
C LYS A 192 -54.30 17.82 55.40
N PHE A 193 -54.24 16.62 55.99
CA PHE A 193 -54.94 16.29 57.23
C PHE A 193 -54.06 16.39 58.48
N CYS A 194 -52.79 15.99 58.41
CA CYS A 194 -51.91 15.94 59.59
C CYS A 194 -50.62 16.75 59.45
N GLY A 195 -50.38 17.38 58.30
CA GLY A 195 -49.22 18.23 58.05
C GLY A 195 -47.88 17.50 57.95
N ALA A 196 -47.87 16.17 58.00
CA ALA A 196 -46.66 15.37 57.81
C ALA A 196 -46.12 15.53 56.38
N GLU A 197 -44.80 15.53 56.23
CA GLU A 197 -44.14 15.50 54.93
C GLU A 197 -44.43 14.15 54.24
N LEU A 198 -44.85 14.23 52.98
CA LEU A 198 -45.05 13.08 52.11
C LEU A 198 -43.83 12.96 51.22
N GLU A 199 -43.28 11.76 51.14
CA GLU A 199 -42.23 11.46 50.17
C GLU A 199 -42.89 11.17 48.82
N GLY A 200 -42.69 12.05 47.84
CA GLY A 200 -43.04 11.81 46.44
C GLY A 200 -44.54 11.67 46.14
N ASP A 201 -44.89 10.62 45.39
CA ASP A 201 -46.20 10.33 44.78
C ASP A 201 -47.12 9.46 45.65
N GLN A 202 -46.88 9.41 46.96
CA GLN A 202 -47.68 8.62 47.89
C GLN A 202 -49.16 9.05 47.89
N MET A 203 -50.04 8.13 47.50
CA MET A 203 -51.49 8.35 47.53
C MET A 203 -52.09 8.35 48.94
N PHE A 204 -51.38 7.79 49.93
CA PHE A 204 -51.82 7.67 51.32
C PHE A 204 -50.74 8.18 52.26
N CYS A 205 -51.13 8.91 53.30
CA CYS A 205 -50.18 9.38 54.31
C CYS A 205 -49.86 8.25 55.30
N GLU A 206 -48.59 7.87 55.42
CA GLU A 206 -48.16 6.81 56.35
C GLU A 206 -48.48 7.12 57.82
N LYS A 207 -48.46 8.42 58.20
CA LYS A 207 -48.71 8.83 59.59
C LYS A 207 -50.18 8.74 60.01
N CYS A 208 -51.12 8.97 59.08
CA CYS A 208 -52.55 9.03 59.41
C CYS A 208 -53.44 8.08 58.60
N GLY A 209 -52.87 7.32 57.66
CA GLY A 209 -53.56 6.35 56.82
C GLY A 209 -54.54 6.94 55.80
N ARG A 210 -54.63 8.28 55.68
CA ARG A 210 -55.63 8.94 54.81
C ARG A 210 -55.13 9.16 53.40
N ALA A 211 -56.02 8.93 52.43
CA ALA A 211 -55.79 9.22 51.02
C ALA A 211 -55.63 10.72 50.78
N GLN A 212 -54.74 11.11 49.85
CA GLN A 212 -54.43 12.51 49.51
C GLN A 212 -55.16 13.02 48.25
N LYS A 213 -56.15 12.27 47.76
CA LYS A 213 -56.94 12.59 46.56
C LYS A 213 -58.15 13.47 46.90
#